data_AF-A0A5B8C147-F1
#
_entry.id   AF-A0A5B8C147-F1
#
_cell.length_a   1.000
_cell.length_b   1.000
_cell.length_c   1.000
_cell.angle_alpha   90.00
_cell.angle_beta   90.00
_cell.angle_gamma   90.00
#
_symmetry.space_group_name_H-M   'P 1'
#
loop_
_entity.id
_entity.type
_entity.pdbx_description
1 polymer ?
#
loop_
_entity_poly.entity_id
_entity_poly.type
_entity_poly.pdbx_seq_one_letter_code
_entity_poly.pdbx_strand_id
1 'polypeptide(L)'
;MKNPARALIVALLLPLPASAEELGRITAFVAGEAKQWFTITMTQGGRQVATASFEQGARLTELRVQGHPGPSFSTRDVFSLDVRYEGPFTPGAVPLSVDVMHVPEGMGGPFWTSRNAGKPAQVDIVELEVWGSYGRLVATFEAELCFRPIISSATDTGNCRAVTGVIETEISVE
;
A
#
# COMPACT_ATOMS: atom_id res chain seq x y z
N MET A 1 -44.77 -54.20 -7.21
CA MET A 1 -44.63 -52.73 -7.29
C MET A 1 -43.38 -52.33 -6.52
N LYS A 2 -42.32 -51.85 -7.20
CA LYS A 2 -41.01 -51.52 -6.59
C LYS A 2 -40.84 -50.00 -6.54
N ASN A 3 -40.60 -49.46 -5.34
CA ASN A 3 -40.31 -48.04 -5.10
C ASN A 3 -38.88 -47.69 -5.57
N PRO A 4 -38.66 -46.57 -6.28
CA PRO A 4 -37.31 -46.07 -6.52
C PRO A 4 -36.85 -45.18 -5.34
N ALA A 5 -35.77 -45.60 -4.69
CA ALA A 5 -35.08 -44.80 -3.68
C ALA A 5 -34.40 -43.60 -4.34
N ARG A 6 -34.73 -42.38 -3.89
CA ARG A 6 -34.05 -41.14 -4.29
C ARG A 6 -32.75 -41.00 -3.50
N ALA A 7 -31.62 -41.01 -4.19
CA ALA A 7 -30.34 -40.61 -3.61
C ALA A 7 -30.24 -39.07 -3.61
N LEU A 8 -30.08 -38.49 -2.42
CA LEU A 8 -29.86 -37.06 -2.22
C LEU A 8 -28.34 -36.81 -2.25
N ILE A 9 -27.85 -36.18 -3.32
CA ILE A 9 -26.45 -35.74 -3.41
C ILE A 9 -26.34 -34.40 -2.68
N VAL A 10 -25.65 -34.39 -1.54
CA VAL A 10 -25.28 -33.16 -0.82
C VAL A 10 -23.94 -32.69 -1.38
N ALA A 11 -23.96 -31.60 -2.16
CA ALA A 11 -22.74 -30.94 -2.63
C ALA A 11 -22.16 -30.09 -1.48
N LEU A 12 -20.99 -30.48 -0.95
CA LEU A 12 -20.20 -29.64 -0.05
C LEU A 12 -19.63 -28.45 -0.85
N LEU A 13 -20.13 -27.25 -0.59
CA LEU A 13 -19.51 -25.99 -1.01
C LEU A 13 -18.29 -25.73 -0.10
N LEU A 14 -17.09 -26.09 -0.57
CA LEU A 14 -15.85 -25.69 0.11
C LEU A 14 -15.55 -24.23 -0.24
N PRO A 15 -15.29 -23.35 0.75
CA PRO A 15 -14.87 -21.98 0.47
C PRO A 15 -13.50 -21.98 -0.20
N LEU A 16 -13.40 -21.37 -1.38
CA LEU A 16 -12.12 -21.13 -2.04
C LEU A 16 -11.31 -20.14 -1.18
N PRO A 17 -10.00 -20.37 -0.98
CA PRO A 17 -9.14 -19.41 -0.31
C PRO A 17 -9.19 -18.09 -1.08
N ALA A 18 -9.35 -16.97 -0.37
CA ALA A 18 -9.23 -15.65 -0.97
C ALA A 18 -7.81 -15.52 -1.56
N SER A 19 -7.70 -15.56 -2.89
CA SER A 19 -6.45 -15.34 -3.58
C SER A 19 -6.19 -13.84 -3.63
N ALA A 20 -5.20 -13.37 -2.89
CA ALA A 20 -4.60 -12.09 -3.21
C ALA A 20 -3.74 -12.28 -4.46
N GLU A 21 -3.84 -11.35 -5.40
CA GLU A 21 -3.00 -11.30 -6.60
C GLU A 21 -2.00 -10.15 -6.46
N GLU A 22 -0.75 -10.39 -6.82
CA GLU A 22 0.32 -9.39 -6.79
C GLU A 22 0.09 -8.35 -7.91
N LEU A 23 0.07 -7.07 -7.55
CA LEU A 23 -0.02 -5.95 -8.49
C LEU A 23 1.35 -5.34 -8.81
N GLY A 24 2.33 -5.57 -7.94
CA GLY A 24 3.61 -4.90 -8.00
C GLY A 24 4.39 -4.96 -6.70
N ARG A 25 5.42 -4.13 -6.63
CA ARG A 25 6.44 -4.18 -5.57
C ARG A 25 6.90 -2.80 -5.13
N ILE A 26 7.29 -2.75 -3.87
CA ILE A 26 8.06 -1.67 -3.28
C ILE A 26 9.42 -2.27 -2.92
N THR A 27 10.50 -1.75 -3.48
CA THR A 27 11.87 -2.16 -3.13
C THR A 27 12.57 -0.98 -2.49
N ALA A 28 13.11 -1.15 -1.29
CA ALA A 28 13.74 -0.04 -0.56
C ALA A 28 14.96 -0.48 0.24
N PHE A 29 15.82 0.48 0.56
CA PHE A 29 16.89 0.33 1.55
C PHE A 29 16.46 1.04 2.83
N VAL A 30 16.21 0.28 3.91
CA VAL A 30 15.87 0.83 5.23
C VAL A 30 17.09 0.70 6.13
N ALA A 31 17.67 1.83 6.54
CA ALA A 31 18.92 1.84 7.32
C ALA A 31 20.06 1.00 6.66
N GLY A 32 20.10 0.97 5.33
CA GLY A 32 21.08 0.21 4.55
C GLY A 32 20.71 -1.24 4.26
N GLU A 33 19.62 -1.77 4.85
CA GLU A 33 19.13 -3.12 4.57
C GLU A 33 18.12 -3.11 3.41
N ALA A 34 18.38 -3.92 2.38
CA ALA A 34 17.43 -4.10 1.29
C ALA A 34 16.18 -4.84 1.79
N LYS A 35 15.01 -4.29 1.50
CA LYS A 35 13.70 -4.83 1.82
C LYS A 35 12.77 -4.73 0.62
N GLN A 36 11.78 -5.63 0.61
CA GLN A 36 10.79 -5.69 -0.45
C GLN A 36 9.41 -5.91 0.16
N TRP A 37 8.42 -5.20 -0.39
CA TRP A 37 7.01 -5.40 -0.12
C TRP A 37 6.24 -5.58 -1.42
N PHE A 38 5.05 -6.15 -1.33
CA PHE A 38 4.20 -6.50 -2.45
C PHE A 38 2.90 -5.72 -2.34
N THR A 39 2.54 -4.97 -3.38
CA THR A 39 1.19 -4.44 -3.54
C THR A 39 0.31 -5.56 -4.07
N ILE A 40 -0.95 -5.59 -3.63
CA ILE A 40 -1.85 -6.69 -3.94
C ILE A 40 -3.25 -6.17 -4.27
N THR A 41 -4.04 -7.01 -4.91
CA THR A 41 -5.50 -6.88 -4.94
C THR A 41 -6.12 -8.00 -4.13
N MET A 42 -7.24 -7.72 -3.47
CA MET A 42 -7.98 -8.69 -2.67
C MET A 42 -9.49 -8.47 -2.76
N THR A 43 -10.26 -9.54 -2.57
CA THR A 43 -11.72 -9.43 -2.49
C THR A 43 -12.16 -9.10 -1.06
N GLN A 44 -12.76 -7.93 -0.87
CA GLN A 44 -13.36 -7.51 0.40
C GLN A 44 -14.84 -7.18 0.18
N GLY A 45 -15.74 -7.88 0.90
CA GLY A 45 -17.18 -7.64 0.78
C GLY A 45 -17.75 -7.84 -0.63
N GLY A 46 -17.13 -8.72 -1.43
CA GLY A 46 -17.52 -8.97 -2.83
C GLY A 46 -16.97 -7.98 -3.86
N ARG A 47 -16.13 -7.02 -3.43
CA ARG A 47 -15.46 -6.05 -4.32
C ARG A 47 -13.96 -6.32 -4.33
N GLN A 48 -13.32 -6.14 -5.49
CA GLN A 48 -11.85 -6.12 -5.56
C GLN A 48 -11.35 -4.79 -5.01
N VAL A 49 -10.32 -4.85 -4.16
CA VAL A 49 -9.67 -3.72 -3.51
C VAL A 49 -8.17 -3.85 -3.74
N ALA A 50 -7.60 -2.89 -4.45
CA ALA A 50 -6.15 -2.77 -4.62
C ALA A 50 -5.54 -2.04 -3.41
N THR A 51 -4.35 -2.45 -2.98
CA THR A 51 -3.60 -1.77 -1.92
C THR A 51 -2.78 -0.60 -2.45
N ALA A 52 -2.78 -0.39 -3.77
CA ALA A 52 -2.26 0.78 -4.42
C ALA A 52 -3.38 1.44 -5.24
N SER A 53 -3.65 2.72 -4.98
CA SER A 53 -4.74 3.46 -5.61
C SER A 53 -4.41 4.93 -5.85
N PHE A 54 -5.05 5.49 -6.87
CA PHE A 54 -4.92 6.88 -7.27
C PHE A 54 -6.33 7.48 -7.43
N GLU A 55 -6.67 8.43 -6.59
CA GLU A 55 -7.98 9.08 -6.52
C GLU A 55 -7.83 10.52 -7.03
N GLN A 56 -8.38 10.83 -8.20
CA GLN A 56 -8.20 12.14 -8.83
C GLN A 56 -9.41 13.04 -8.58
N GLY A 57 -9.20 14.11 -7.80
CA GLY A 57 -10.23 15.08 -7.48
C GLY A 57 -9.94 16.49 -7.99
N ALA A 58 -11.00 17.28 -8.17
CA ALA A 58 -10.89 18.68 -8.62
C ALA A 58 -10.18 19.60 -7.61
N ARG A 59 -10.18 19.24 -6.32
CA ARG A 59 -9.55 20.02 -5.23
C ARG A 59 -8.38 19.30 -4.58
N LEU A 60 -8.37 17.99 -4.64
CA LEU A 60 -7.40 17.14 -3.95
C LEU A 60 -7.25 15.86 -4.78
N THR A 61 -6.00 15.49 -5.05
CA THR A 61 -5.65 14.19 -5.62
C THR A 61 -4.84 13.43 -4.60
N GLU A 62 -5.13 12.13 -4.44
CA GLU A 62 -4.44 11.27 -3.48
C GLU A 62 -3.86 10.03 -4.17
N LEU A 63 -2.59 9.74 -3.92
CA LEU A 63 -1.94 8.49 -4.27
C LEU A 63 -1.66 7.74 -2.97
N ARG A 64 -2.16 6.51 -2.86
CA ARG A 64 -1.97 5.65 -1.69
C ARG A 64 -1.34 4.35 -2.16
N VAL A 65 -0.23 3.94 -1.56
CA VAL A 65 0.45 2.68 -1.87
C VAL A 65 0.73 1.96 -0.57
N GLN A 66 0.24 0.73 -0.44
CA GLN A 66 0.50 -0.14 0.70
C GLN A 66 1.05 -1.48 0.22
N GLY A 67 2.24 -1.80 0.71
CA GLY A 67 2.94 -3.06 0.47
C GLY A 67 2.91 -3.98 1.69
N HIS A 68 2.82 -5.28 1.43
CA HIS A 68 2.83 -6.36 2.42
C HIS A 68 4.12 -7.19 2.30
N PRO A 69 4.54 -7.96 3.33
CA PRO A 69 5.78 -8.74 3.29
C PRO A 69 5.75 -9.94 2.32
N GLY A 70 4.58 -10.26 1.79
CA GLY A 70 4.36 -11.27 0.76
C GLY A 70 3.16 -10.90 -0.11
N PRO A 71 2.86 -11.66 -1.18
CA PRO A 71 1.71 -11.44 -2.07
C PRO A 71 0.39 -11.89 -1.41
N SER A 72 0.14 -11.42 -0.19
CA SER A 72 -1.03 -11.72 0.63
C SER A 72 -1.22 -10.62 1.66
N PHE A 73 -2.47 -10.36 2.04
CA PHE A 73 -2.75 -9.37 3.08
C PHE A 73 -2.06 -9.72 4.39
N SER A 74 -1.40 -8.73 4.97
CA SER A 74 -0.78 -8.81 6.29
C SER A 74 -0.99 -7.50 7.02
N THR A 75 -1.15 -7.58 8.34
CA THR A 75 -1.14 -6.40 9.21
C THR A 75 0.23 -6.16 9.83
N ARG A 76 1.20 -7.06 9.63
CA ARG A 76 2.59 -6.96 10.10
C ARG A 76 3.54 -6.75 8.94
N ASP A 77 4.63 -6.06 9.22
CA ASP A 77 5.65 -5.67 8.26
C ASP A 77 5.06 -4.99 7.03
N VAL A 78 4.16 -4.04 7.27
CA VAL A 78 3.49 -3.24 6.23
C VAL A 78 4.29 -1.97 5.97
N PHE A 79 4.45 -1.61 4.70
CA PHE A 79 5.02 -0.36 4.26
C PHE A 79 3.97 0.45 3.50
N SER A 80 3.75 1.71 3.86
CA SER A 80 2.81 2.59 3.18
C SER A 80 3.43 3.91 2.77
N LEU A 81 2.96 4.43 1.64
CA LEU A 81 3.28 5.74 1.11
C LEU A 81 1.96 6.42 0.71
N ASP A 82 1.73 7.61 1.27
CA ASP A 82 0.56 8.43 1.01
C ASP A 82 1.04 9.79 0.48
N VAL A 83 0.56 10.17 -0.70
CA VAL A 83 0.90 11.43 -1.37
C VAL A 83 -0.37 12.19 -1.65
N ARG A 84 -0.37 13.49 -1.38
CA ARG A 84 -1.51 14.37 -1.66
C ARG A 84 -1.06 15.54 -2.51
N TYR A 85 -1.85 15.88 -3.52
CA TYR A 85 -1.63 17.02 -4.39
C TYR A 85 -2.82 17.98 -4.31
N GLU A 86 -2.54 19.28 -4.43
CA GLU A 86 -3.58 20.27 -4.60
C GLU A 86 -4.17 20.19 -6.01
N GLY A 87 -5.50 20.06 -6.09
CA GLY A 87 -6.19 19.92 -7.37
C GLY A 87 -5.87 18.62 -8.13
N PRO A 88 -6.13 18.59 -9.44
CA PRO A 88 -5.77 17.47 -10.31
C PRO A 88 -4.24 17.33 -10.44
N PHE A 89 -3.74 16.09 -10.37
CA PHE A 89 -2.32 15.82 -10.64
C PHE A 89 -1.92 16.26 -12.06
N THR A 90 -0.71 16.82 -12.16
CA THR A 90 -0.02 17.08 -13.43
C THR A 90 1.44 16.65 -13.28
N PRO A 91 2.11 16.18 -14.36
CA PRO A 91 3.53 15.86 -14.29
C PRO A 91 4.36 17.04 -13.78
N GLY A 92 5.22 16.78 -12.79
CA GLY A 92 6.04 17.81 -12.12
C GLY A 92 5.31 18.59 -11.02
N ALA A 93 4.06 18.25 -10.69
CA ALA A 93 3.37 18.83 -9.54
C ALA A 93 4.11 18.51 -8.24
N VAL A 94 4.23 19.51 -7.36
CA VAL A 94 4.81 19.32 -6.03
C VAL A 94 3.71 18.81 -5.09
N PRO A 95 3.93 17.69 -4.36
CA PRO A 95 2.98 17.23 -3.37
C PRO A 95 2.74 18.25 -2.25
N LEU A 96 1.48 18.38 -1.82
CA LEU A 96 1.12 19.05 -0.58
C LEU A 96 1.68 18.32 0.64
N SER A 97 1.69 16.98 0.59
CA SER A 97 2.24 16.13 1.64
C SER A 97 2.68 14.78 1.09
N VAL A 98 3.75 14.24 1.67
CA VAL A 98 4.22 12.87 1.49
C VAL A 98 4.39 12.26 2.88
N ASP A 99 3.67 11.19 3.18
CA ASP A 99 3.82 10.40 4.40
C ASP A 99 4.28 8.99 4.03
N VAL A 100 5.34 8.53 4.68
CA VAL A 100 5.88 7.19 4.51
C VAL A 100 5.87 6.53 5.88
N MET A 101 5.32 5.33 5.98
CA MET A 101 5.20 4.61 7.23
C MET A 101 5.59 3.15 7.08
N HIS A 102 6.36 2.62 8.04
CA HIS A 102 6.69 1.21 8.16
C HIS A 102 6.22 0.69 9.52
N VAL A 103 5.48 -0.42 9.49
CA VAL A 103 4.80 -1.01 10.65
C VAL A 103 5.25 -2.47 10.83
N PRO A 104 6.46 -2.72 11.38
CA PRO A 104 7.05 -4.06 11.45
C PRO A 104 6.21 -5.06 12.25
N GLU A 105 5.63 -4.65 13.37
CA GLU A 105 4.90 -5.53 14.30
C GLU A 105 3.37 -5.39 14.21
N GLY A 106 2.92 -4.56 13.26
CA GLY A 106 1.52 -4.24 13.02
C GLY A 106 0.94 -3.17 13.93
N MET A 107 -0.40 -3.10 14.03
CA MET A 107 -1.11 -1.98 14.67
C MET A 107 -0.81 -1.77 16.16
N GLY A 108 -0.15 -2.73 16.82
CA GLY A 108 0.34 -2.58 18.19
C GLY A 108 1.58 -1.69 18.32
N GLY A 109 2.24 -1.37 17.21
CA GLY A 109 3.52 -0.69 17.19
C GLY A 109 4.70 -1.66 17.41
N PRO A 110 5.94 -1.18 17.24
CA PRO A 110 6.28 0.22 16.97
C PRO A 110 5.97 0.65 15.53
N PHE A 111 5.93 1.97 15.32
CA PHE A 111 5.75 2.61 14.02
C PHE A 111 7.00 3.40 13.66
N TRP A 112 7.33 3.42 12.37
CA TRP A 112 8.36 4.28 11.80
C TRP A 112 7.69 5.18 10.77
N THR A 113 7.74 6.50 10.93
CA THR A 113 7.01 7.43 10.04
C THR A 113 7.87 8.63 9.65
N SER A 114 7.68 9.13 8.43
CA SER A 114 8.27 10.41 7.99
C SER A 114 7.54 11.64 8.53
N ARG A 115 6.33 11.46 9.08
CA ARG A 115 5.56 12.55 9.65
C ARG A 115 6.30 13.19 10.83
N ASN A 116 6.55 14.48 10.71
CA ASN A 116 7.33 15.28 11.68
C ASN A 116 8.78 14.80 11.87
N ALA A 117 9.36 14.09 10.90
CA ALA A 117 10.79 13.83 10.86
C ALA A 117 11.58 15.13 10.62
N GLY A 118 12.91 15.09 10.81
CA GLY A 118 13.78 16.26 10.61
C GLY A 118 13.87 16.70 9.15
N LYS A 119 13.58 15.78 8.23
CA LYS A 119 13.54 16.02 6.78
C LYS A 119 12.19 15.59 6.20
N PRO A 120 11.57 16.42 5.33
CA PRO A 120 10.34 16.01 4.65
C PRO A 120 10.62 14.84 3.71
N ALA A 121 9.68 13.90 3.64
CA ALA A 121 9.72 12.85 2.63
C ALA A 121 9.51 13.45 1.23
N GLN A 122 10.13 12.82 0.24
CA GLN A 122 10.05 13.19 -1.16
C GLN A 122 9.62 11.97 -1.97
N VAL A 123 8.83 12.21 -3.00
CA VAL A 123 8.42 11.21 -3.98
C VAL A 123 8.54 11.86 -5.36
N ASP A 124 9.09 11.11 -6.30
CA ASP A 124 9.16 11.50 -7.70
C ASP A 124 8.40 10.47 -8.52
N ILE A 125 7.37 10.94 -9.24
CA ILE A 125 6.54 10.11 -10.10
C ILE A 125 7.22 10.05 -11.47
N VAL A 126 7.88 8.92 -11.73
CA VAL A 126 8.60 8.68 -12.98
C VAL A 126 7.63 8.37 -14.11
N GLU A 127 6.61 7.55 -13.81
CA GLU A 127 5.59 7.11 -14.75
C GLU A 127 4.24 7.01 -14.04
N LEU A 128 3.20 7.60 -14.62
CA LEU A 128 1.82 7.40 -14.20
C LEU A 128 0.95 7.31 -15.47
N GLU A 129 0.48 6.10 -15.75
CA GLU A 129 -0.41 5.83 -16.88
C GLU A 129 -1.76 5.35 -16.35
N VAL A 130 -2.85 5.88 -16.90
CA VAL A 130 -4.22 5.58 -16.46
C VAL A 130 -5.05 5.08 -17.64
N TRP A 131 -5.67 3.92 -17.48
CA TRP A 131 -6.53 3.26 -18.44
C TRP A 131 -7.89 2.93 -17.81
N GLY A 132 -8.77 3.94 -17.75
CA GLY A 132 -10.07 3.79 -17.12
C GLY A 132 -9.93 3.66 -15.59
N SER A 133 -10.33 2.53 -15.03
CA SER A 133 -10.31 2.27 -13.57
C SER A 133 -9.02 1.63 -13.06
N TYR A 134 -8.03 1.49 -13.92
CA TYR A 134 -6.73 0.91 -13.59
C TYR A 134 -5.60 1.77 -14.18
N GLY A 135 -4.40 1.60 -13.67
CA GLY A 135 -3.23 2.30 -14.17
C GLY A 135 -1.93 1.63 -13.75
N ARG A 136 -0.82 2.21 -14.18
CA ARG A 136 0.54 1.84 -13.81
C ARG A 136 1.24 3.01 -13.15
N LEU A 137 1.98 2.72 -12.08
CA LEU A 137 2.79 3.65 -11.34
C LEU A 137 4.24 3.16 -11.29
N VAL A 138 5.16 4.03 -11.69
CA VAL A 138 6.59 3.94 -11.35
C VAL A 138 6.99 5.19 -10.60
N ALA A 139 7.50 5.05 -9.39
CA ALA A 139 7.92 6.16 -8.56
C ALA A 139 9.19 5.86 -7.78
N THR A 140 9.94 6.90 -7.45
CA THR A 140 11.03 6.83 -6.47
C THR A 140 10.65 7.62 -5.23
N PHE A 141 11.23 7.27 -4.09
CA PHE A 141 11.03 8.02 -2.87
C PHE A 141 12.28 8.05 -2.00
N GLU A 142 12.40 9.12 -1.22
CA GLU A 142 13.38 9.29 -0.17
C GLU A 142 12.68 9.83 1.08
N ALA A 143 12.95 9.25 2.24
CA ALA A 143 12.42 9.74 3.50
C ALA A 143 13.35 9.43 4.67
N GLU A 144 13.09 10.09 5.78
CA GLU A 144 13.62 9.74 7.10
C GLU A 144 12.47 9.21 7.94
N LEU A 145 12.51 7.96 8.37
CA LEU A 145 11.47 7.36 9.20
C LEU A 145 11.90 7.38 10.65
N CYS A 146 11.14 8.08 11.49
CA CYS A 146 11.43 8.25 12.90
C CYS A 146 10.50 7.39 13.76
N PHE A 147 11.02 6.93 14.89
CA PHE A 147 10.34 5.99 15.77
C PHE A 147 9.13 6.62 16.48
N ARG A 148 8.06 5.83 16.61
CA ARG A 148 6.92 6.09 17.47
C ARG A 148 6.53 4.79 18.18
N PRO A 149 6.48 4.75 19.52
CA PRO A 149 6.10 3.54 20.23
C PRO A 149 4.65 3.14 19.96
N ILE A 150 3.75 4.13 19.84
CA ILE A 150 2.38 3.98 19.37
C ILE A 150 2.02 5.12 18.40
N ILE A 151 1.01 4.91 17.55
CA ILE A 151 0.63 5.85 16.48
C ILE A 151 0.14 7.22 16.96
N SER A 152 -0.13 7.40 18.25
CA SER A 152 -0.54 8.68 18.83
C SER A 152 0.59 9.43 19.55
N SER A 153 1.73 8.79 19.80
CA SER A 153 2.89 9.41 20.48
C SER A 153 3.57 10.47 19.61
N ALA A 154 4.32 11.39 20.20
CA ALA A 154 5.19 12.25 19.41
C ALA A 154 6.23 11.42 18.62
N THR A 155 6.65 11.96 17.47
CA THR A 155 7.74 11.40 16.66
C THR A 155 9.07 11.62 17.39
N ASP A 156 9.85 10.56 17.61
CA ASP A 156 11.19 10.64 18.19
C ASP A 156 12.22 10.96 17.10
N THR A 157 12.53 12.24 16.94
CA THR A 157 13.51 12.72 15.94
C THR A 157 14.96 12.37 16.27
N GLY A 158 15.23 11.85 17.47
CA GLY A 158 16.54 11.31 17.85
C GLY A 158 16.76 9.85 17.40
N ASN A 159 15.71 9.18 16.94
CA ASN A 159 15.73 7.77 16.56
C ASN A 159 15.07 7.58 15.19
N CYS A 160 15.84 7.86 14.14
CA CYS A 160 15.36 7.82 12.76
C CYS A 160 16.23 6.93 11.87
N ARG A 161 15.66 6.50 10.75
CA ARG A 161 16.29 5.67 9.73
C ARG A 161 16.06 6.28 8.36
N ALA A 162 17.13 6.44 7.58
CA ALA A 162 16.98 6.79 6.18
C ALA A 162 16.30 5.64 5.42
N VAL A 163 15.40 5.99 4.51
CA VAL A 163 14.81 5.09 3.54
C VAL A 163 14.85 5.69 2.15
N THR A 164 15.28 4.88 1.18
CA THR A 164 15.20 5.21 -0.25
C THR A 164 14.64 4.01 -0.98
N GLY A 165 13.83 4.22 -2.01
CA GLY A 165 13.24 3.10 -2.72
C GLY A 165 12.54 3.45 -4.02
N VAL A 166 12.04 2.39 -4.65
CA VAL A 166 11.30 2.40 -5.91
C VAL A 166 9.99 1.67 -5.70
N ILE A 167 8.94 2.18 -6.32
CA ILE A 167 7.62 1.57 -6.41
C ILE A 167 7.37 1.27 -7.89
N GLU A 168 7.01 0.03 -8.19
CA GLU A 168 6.56 -0.41 -9.52
C GLU A 168 5.29 -1.23 -9.31
N THR A 169 4.13 -0.67 -9.64
CA THR A 169 2.85 -1.33 -9.35
C THR A 169 1.74 -0.92 -10.31
N GLU A 170 0.80 -1.84 -10.52
CA GLU A 170 -0.53 -1.46 -10.98
C GLU A 170 -1.30 -0.76 -9.84
N ILE A 171 -2.21 0.13 -10.21
CA ILE A 171 -3.04 0.91 -9.29
C ILE A 171 -4.51 0.82 -9.70
N SER A 172 -5.43 0.88 -8.75
CA SER A 172 -6.82 1.22 -9.04
C SER A 172 -6.99 2.74 -9.17
N VAL A 173 -7.86 3.17 -10.06
CA VAL A 173 -8.16 4.58 -10.29
C VAL A 173 -9.61 4.87 -9.97
N GLU A 174 -9.82 5.90 -9.14
CA GLU A 174 -11.13 6.34 -8.64
C GLU A 174 -11.40 7.82 -8.95
#